data_AF-A0AAE4FAW7-F1
#
_entry.id   AF-A0AAE4FAW7-F1
#
_cell.length_a   1.000
_cell.length_b   1.000
_cell.length_c   1.000
_cell.angle_alpha   90.00
_cell.angle_beta   90.00
_cell.angle_gamma   90.00
#
_symmetry.space_group_name_H-M   'P 1'
#
loop_
_entity.id
_entity.type
_entity.pdbx_description
1 polymer ?
#
loop_
_entity_poly.entity_id
_entity_poly.type
_entity_poly.pdbx_seq_one_letter_code
_entity_poly.pdbx_strand_id
1 'polypeptide(L)'
;MNKLTPLKPVPSLIAVLITCIIWFAVPVPDGVDPNAWHLLALFVGTIAAIIGKAMPIGAVSMVAIALVALTGVTNPGSAKAALADALSGFSNELIWLIGVSIMVSLSLNKTGLGARIGYYFISLFGKKTLGTERSP
;
A
#
# COMPACT_ATOMS: atom_id res chain seq x y z
N MET A 1 -22.80 -12.23 21.97
CA MET A 1 -22.86 -11.51 20.67
C MET A 1 -21.66 -10.58 20.59
N ASN A 2 -21.02 -10.46 19.42
CA ASN A 2 -19.96 -9.48 19.02
C ASN A 2 -18.51 -9.99 18.91
N LYS A 3 -18.18 -10.65 17.79
CA LYS A 3 -16.85 -10.61 17.15
C LYS A 3 -17.00 -10.55 15.62
N LEU A 4 -17.75 -9.55 15.13
CA LEU A 4 -17.88 -9.23 13.71
C LEU A 4 -17.57 -7.76 13.44
N THR A 5 -16.54 -7.20 14.09
CA THR A 5 -16.05 -5.87 13.71
C THR A 5 -14.83 -6.04 12.80
N PRO A 6 -14.98 -5.88 11.47
CA PRO A 6 -13.85 -5.80 10.54
C PRO A 6 -12.98 -4.56 10.77
N LEU A 7 -13.43 -3.67 11.66
CA LEU A 7 -12.78 -2.45 12.10
C LEU A 7 -12.15 -2.68 13.48
N LYS A 8 -10.89 -2.30 13.64
CA LYS A 8 -10.31 -2.13 14.99
C LYS A 8 -10.54 -0.69 15.44
N PRO A 9 -11.49 -0.44 16.37
CA PRO A 9 -11.95 0.92 16.66
C PRO A 9 -10.85 1.79 17.27
N VAL A 10 -9.98 1.22 18.11
CA VAL A 10 -8.89 1.97 18.76
C VAL A 10 -7.87 2.50 17.73
N PRO A 11 -7.26 1.67 16.85
CA PRO A 11 -6.40 2.16 15.77
C PRO A 11 -7.09 3.13 14.81
N SER A 12 -8.36 2.89 14.45
CA SER A 12 -9.12 3.81 13.59
C SER A 12 -9.26 5.18 14.23
N LEU A 13 -9.61 5.23 15.52
CA LEU A 13 -9.76 6.49 16.25
C LEU A 13 -8.44 7.24 16.35
N ILE A 14 -7.33 6.54 16.60
CA ILE A 14 -5.98 7.14 16.65
C ILE A 14 -5.61 7.74 15.29
N ALA A 15 -5.83 7.04 14.19
CA ALA A 15 -5.52 7.55 12.85
C ALA A 15 -6.34 8.80 12.50
N VAL A 16 -7.64 8.79 12.84
CA VAL A 16 -8.51 9.97 12.65
C VAL A 16 -8.03 11.12 13.53
N LEU A 17 -7.71 10.86 14.81
CA LEU A 17 -7.20 11.88 15.74
C LEU A 17 -5.92 12.52 15.21
N ILE A 18 -4.94 11.73 14.77
CA ILE A 18 -3.69 12.24 14.19
C ILE A 18 -4.00 13.14 12.98
N THR A 19 -4.90 12.70 12.09
CA THR A 19 -5.32 13.49 10.92
C THR A 19 -5.92 14.82 11.33
N CYS A 20 -6.87 14.82 12.28
CA CYS A 20 -7.54 16.02 12.76
C CYS A 20 -6.57 16.97 13.50
N ILE A 21 -5.62 16.44 14.26
CA ILE A 21 -4.61 17.25 14.95
C ILE A 21 -3.74 17.99 13.93
N ILE A 22 -3.24 17.30 12.89
CA ILE A 22 -2.41 17.94 11.87
C ILE A 22 -3.23 18.96 11.05
N TRP A 23 -4.50 18.63 10.76
CA TRP A 23 -5.38 19.47 9.96
C TRP A 23 -5.83 20.75 10.69
N PHE A 24 -6.21 20.65 11.97
CA PHE A 24 -6.85 21.77 12.69
C PHE A 24 -5.99 22.39 13.80
N ALA A 25 -5.12 21.61 14.46
CA ALA A 25 -4.34 22.09 15.60
C ALA A 25 -2.97 22.65 15.20
N VAL A 26 -2.42 22.23 14.05
CA VAL A 26 -1.14 22.73 13.55
C VAL A 26 -1.38 23.75 12.44
N PRO A 27 -1.02 25.03 12.64
CA PRO A 27 -1.16 26.04 11.59
C PRO A 27 -0.22 25.73 10.43
N VAL A 28 -0.66 26.10 9.22
CA VAL A 28 0.12 25.91 7.99
C VAL A 28 1.44 26.71 8.12
N PRO A 29 2.62 26.07 7.92
CA PRO A 29 3.89 26.77 7.94
C PRO A 29 3.99 27.82 6.84
N ASP A 30 4.66 28.93 7.11
CA ASP A 30 4.90 29.98 6.11
C ASP A 30 5.64 29.41 4.88
N GLY A 31 5.08 29.65 3.70
CA GLY A 31 5.63 29.17 2.43
C GLY A 31 5.08 27.82 1.93
N VAL A 32 4.14 27.20 2.66
CA VAL A 32 3.45 25.97 2.23
C VAL A 32 2.03 26.29 1.77
N ASP A 33 1.62 25.74 0.63
CA ASP A 33 0.24 25.85 0.16
C ASP A 33 -0.72 25.16 1.16
N PRO A 34 -1.82 25.81 1.59
CA PRO A 34 -2.77 25.22 2.52
C PRO A 34 -3.31 23.86 2.07
N ASN A 35 -3.55 23.66 0.78
CA ASN A 35 -4.02 22.39 0.26
C ASN A 35 -2.95 21.30 0.37
N ALA A 36 -1.68 21.63 0.12
CA ALA A 36 -0.57 20.70 0.31
C ALA A 36 -0.45 20.23 1.78
N TRP A 37 -0.71 21.13 2.74
CA TRP A 37 -0.71 20.80 4.17
C TRP A 37 -1.84 19.81 4.54
N HIS A 38 -3.04 20.06 4.02
CA HIS A 38 -4.18 19.17 4.23
C HIS A 38 -4.00 17.79 3.56
N LEU A 39 -3.35 17.74 2.39
CA LEU A 39 -3.00 16.48 1.73
C LEU A 39 -2.01 15.68 2.57
N LEU A 40 -1.00 16.35 3.14
CA LEU A 40 -0.06 15.75 4.07
C LEU A 40 -0.78 15.17 5.30
N ALA A 41 -1.74 15.89 5.88
CA ALA A 41 -2.53 15.41 7.01
C ALA A 41 -3.25 14.09 6.68
N LEU A 42 -3.93 14.02 5.51
CA LEU A 42 -4.59 12.79 5.05
C LEU A 42 -3.60 11.65 4.79
N PHE A 43 -2.43 11.96 4.24
CA PHE A 43 -1.40 10.97 3.97
C PHE A 43 -0.85 10.35 5.27
N VAL A 44 -0.49 11.17 6.26
CA VAL A 44 -0.02 10.71 7.57
C VAL A 44 -1.11 9.92 8.30
N GLY A 45 -2.35 10.41 8.24
CA GLY A 45 -3.52 9.70 8.77
C GLY A 45 -3.70 8.31 8.15
N THR A 46 -3.57 8.21 6.83
CA THR A 46 -3.68 6.96 6.09
C THR A 46 -2.56 5.98 6.48
N ILE A 47 -1.32 6.45 6.61
CA ILE A 47 -0.19 5.64 7.08
C ILE A 47 -0.46 5.11 8.51
N ALA A 48 -0.90 5.98 9.42
CA ALA A 48 -1.23 5.60 10.78
C ALA A 48 -2.33 4.52 10.81
N ALA A 49 -3.36 4.64 9.96
CA ALA A 49 -4.41 3.63 9.83
C ALA A 49 -3.89 2.27 9.32
N ILE A 50 -2.95 2.29 8.35
CA ILE A 50 -2.33 1.08 7.79
C ILE A 50 -1.45 0.39 8.84
N ILE A 51 -0.55 1.13 9.50
CA ILE A 51 0.34 0.61 10.54
C ILE A 51 -0.47 0.06 11.72
N GLY A 52 -1.49 0.81 12.14
CA GLY A 52 -2.43 0.41 13.19
C GLY A 52 -3.29 -0.80 12.81
N LYS A 53 -3.24 -1.27 11.56
CA LYS A 53 -4.08 -2.35 11.00
C LYS A 53 -5.57 -2.09 11.32
N ALA A 54 -6.00 -0.85 11.14
CA ALA A 54 -7.36 -0.39 11.42
C ALA A 54 -8.40 -1.18 10.62
N MET A 55 -8.07 -1.45 9.35
CA MET A 55 -8.87 -2.19 8.37
C MET A 55 -7.93 -2.89 7.36
N PRO A 56 -8.46 -3.79 6.50
CA PRO A 56 -7.73 -4.26 5.33
C PRO A 56 -7.20 -3.08 4.49
N ILE A 57 -5.98 -3.21 3.97
CA ILE A 57 -5.29 -2.13 3.23
C ILE A 57 -6.17 -1.57 2.09
N GLY A 58 -6.86 -2.45 1.36
CA GLY A 58 -7.78 -2.03 0.29
C GLY A 58 -8.98 -1.21 0.79
N ALA A 59 -9.50 -1.50 1.98
CA ALA A 59 -10.59 -0.70 2.56
C ALA A 59 -10.08 0.68 3.02
N VAL A 60 -8.90 0.73 3.64
CA VAL A 60 -8.26 2.00 4.02
C VAL A 60 -8.00 2.86 2.79
N SER A 61 -7.48 2.28 1.70
CA SER A 61 -7.22 3.03 0.46
C SER A 61 -8.51 3.58 -0.16
N MET A 62 -9.60 2.81 -0.17
CA MET A 62 -10.88 3.31 -0.68
C MET A 62 -11.42 4.49 0.13
N VAL A 63 -11.33 4.43 1.46
CA VAL A 63 -11.73 5.54 2.34
C VAL A 63 -10.84 6.76 2.12
N ALA A 64 -9.52 6.57 2.00
CA ALA A 64 -8.59 7.67 1.75
C ALA A 64 -8.87 8.38 0.41
N ILE A 65 -9.10 7.63 -0.67
CA ILE A 65 -9.48 8.17 -1.98
C ILE A 65 -10.79 8.95 -1.90
N ALA A 66 -11.80 8.40 -1.20
CA ALA A 66 -13.06 9.10 -0.99
C ALA A 66 -12.87 10.40 -0.20
N LEU A 67 -12.02 10.42 0.83
CA LEU A 67 -11.71 11.62 1.59
C LEU A 67 -10.98 12.66 0.73
N VAL A 68 -10.03 12.28 -0.12
CA VAL A 68 -9.37 13.21 -1.05
C VAL A 68 -10.37 13.83 -2.04
N ALA A 69 -11.28 13.02 -2.59
CA ALA A 69 -12.32 13.51 -3.50
C ALA A 69 -13.34 14.43 -2.81
N LEU A 70 -13.73 14.12 -1.57
CA LEU A 70 -14.66 14.92 -0.78
C LEU A 70 -14.06 16.23 -0.27
N THR A 71 -12.79 16.19 0.15
CA THR A 71 -12.08 17.38 0.64
C THR A 71 -11.62 18.29 -0.50
N GLY A 72 -11.52 17.78 -1.74
CA GLY A 72 -11.11 18.55 -2.90
C GLY A 72 -9.66 19.04 -2.81
N VAL A 73 -8.85 18.39 -1.98
CA VAL A 73 -7.53 18.91 -1.58
C VAL A 73 -6.53 18.98 -2.74
N THR A 74 -6.74 18.22 -3.81
CA THR A 74 -5.90 18.31 -5.02
C THR A 74 -6.45 19.29 -6.05
N ASN A 75 -7.77 19.53 -6.08
CA ASN A 75 -8.42 20.39 -7.05
C ASN A 75 -9.63 21.11 -6.44
N PRO A 76 -9.45 22.37 -5.99
CA PRO A 76 -10.52 23.15 -5.39
C PRO A 76 -11.62 23.43 -6.41
N GLY A 77 -12.83 22.90 -6.18
CA GLY A 77 -14.01 23.18 -7.00
C GLY A 77 -14.48 22.06 -7.93
N SER A 78 -13.75 20.94 -8.03
CA SER A 78 -14.23 19.77 -8.77
C SER A 78 -13.85 18.45 -8.09
N ALA A 79 -14.82 17.85 -7.41
CA ALA A 79 -14.66 16.51 -6.82
C ALA A 79 -14.30 15.44 -7.87
N LYS A 80 -14.76 15.63 -9.12
CA LYS A 80 -14.41 14.73 -10.24
C LYS A 80 -12.93 14.84 -10.60
N ALA A 81 -12.38 16.05 -10.64
CA ALA A 81 -10.96 16.25 -10.91
C ALA A 81 -10.10 15.73 -9.75
N ALA A 82 -10.48 16.01 -8.51
CA ALA A 82 -9.77 15.51 -7.34
C ALA A 82 -9.78 13.97 -7.25
N LEU A 83 -10.89 13.34 -7.62
CA LEU A 83 -10.97 11.88 -7.73
C LEU A 83 -10.06 11.35 -8.84
N ALA A 84 -10.02 12.01 -10.00
CA ALA A 84 -9.14 11.62 -11.10
C ALA A 84 -7.66 11.72 -10.71
N ASP A 85 -7.27 12.77 -9.99
CA ASP A 85 -5.92 12.93 -9.43
C ASP A 85 -5.59 11.80 -8.45
N ALA A 86 -6.51 11.49 -7.54
CA ALA A 86 -6.35 10.40 -6.57
C ALA A 86 -6.25 9.01 -7.25
N LEU A 87 -6.98 8.81 -8.35
CA LEU A 87 -6.96 7.54 -9.10
C LEU A 87 -5.81 7.44 -10.10
N SER A 88 -5.14 8.55 -10.43
CA SER A 88 -4.06 8.58 -11.43
C SER A 88 -2.94 7.57 -11.12
N GLY A 89 -2.69 7.30 -9.84
CA GLY A 89 -1.73 6.29 -9.38
C GLY A 89 -2.06 4.86 -9.85
N PHE A 90 -3.34 4.50 -10.03
CA PHE A 90 -3.72 3.17 -10.53
C PHE A 90 -3.39 2.96 -12.02
N SER A 91 -3.17 4.05 -12.76
CA SER A 91 -2.76 4.02 -14.16
C SER A 91 -1.23 4.07 -14.33
N ASN A 92 -0.45 3.88 -13.26
CA ASN A 92 1.00 3.92 -13.32
C ASN A 92 1.60 2.64 -13.94
N GLU A 93 2.40 2.78 -14.99
CA GLU A 93 3.03 1.68 -15.72
C GLU A 93 3.91 0.79 -14.83
N LEU A 94 4.66 1.39 -13.88
CA LEU A 94 5.53 0.63 -12.97
C LEU A 94 4.73 -0.25 -12.02
N ILE A 95 3.57 0.24 -11.53
CA ILE A 95 2.69 -0.55 -10.66
C ILE A 95 2.11 -1.74 -11.43
N TRP A 96 1.68 -1.51 -12.68
CA TRP A 96 1.22 -2.58 -13.56
C TRP A 96 2.32 -3.58 -13.91
N LEU A 97 3.56 -3.13 -14.12
CA LEU A 97 4.72 -4.00 -14.36
C LEU A 97 4.94 -4.96 -13.18
N ILE A 98 4.86 -4.45 -11.95
CA ILE A 98 4.95 -5.27 -10.73
C ILE A 98 3.80 -6.29 -10.70
N GLY A 99 2.57 -5.86 -11.00
CA GLY A 99 1.40 -6.73 -11.07
C GLY A 99 1.55 -7.88 -12.08
N VAL A 100 1.99 -7.58 -13.30
CA VAL A 100 2.24 -8.58 -14.36
C VAL A 100 3.36 -9.54 -13.96
N SER A 101 4.45 -9.05 -13.37
CA SER A 101 5.55 -9.89 -12.90
C SER A 101 5.11 -10.91 -11.84
N ILE A 102 4.28 -10.48 -10.89
CA ILE A 102 3.68 -11.36 -9.88
C ILE A 102 2.77 -12.39 -10.54
N MET A 103 1.91 -11.97 -11.49
CA MET A 103 1.02 -12.90 -12.22
C MET A 103 1.79 -13.96 -13.01
N VAL A 104 2.88 -13.58 -13.68
CA VAL A 104 3.76 -14.53 -14.37
C VAL A 104 4.42 -15.48 -13.37
N SER A 105 4.95 -14.96 -12.26
CA SER A 105 5.57 -15.77 -11.20
C SER A 105 4.60 -16.81 -10.61
N LEU A 106 3.36 -16.41 -10.34
CA LEU A 106 2.30 -17.29 -9.85
C LEU A 106 1.92 -18.35 -10.91
N SER A 107 1.89 -17.97 -12.20
CA SER A 107 1.60 -18.88 -13.32
C SER A 107 2.70 -19.94 -13.51
N LEU A 108 3.97 -19.55 -13.40
CA LEU A 108 5.11 -20.46 -13.43
C LEU A 108 5.12 -21.44 -12.25
N ASN A 109 4.71 -20.97 -11.07
CA ASN A 109 4.57 -21.83 -9.88
C ASN A 109 3.41 -22.82 -10.04
N LYS A 110 2.24 -22.36 -10.50
CA LYS A 110 1.05 -23.20 -10.70
C LYS A 110 1.25 -24.27 -11.79
N THR A 111 1.98 -23.96 -12.86
CA THR A 111 2.31 -24.92 -13.93
C THR A 111 3.49 -25.83 -13.57
N GLY A 112 4.18 -25.58 -12.46
CA GLY A 112 5.38 -26.32 -12.05
C GLY A 112 6.60 -26.08 -12.95
N LEU A 113 6.53 -25.15 -13.92
CA LEU A 113 7.64 -24.85 -14.82
C LEU A 113 8.84 -24.30 -14.06
N GLY A 114 8.61 -23.46 -13.03
CA GLY A 114 9.67 -22.97 -12.16
C GLY A 114 10.41 -24.09 -11.43
N ALA A 115 9.67 -25.08 -10.91
CA ALA A 115 10.25 -26.25 -10.25
C ALA A 115 11.04 -27.13 -11.22
N ARG A 116 10.52 -27.36 -12.44
CA ARG A 116 11.23 -28.12 -13.49
C ARG A 116 12.55 -27.46 -13.85
N ILE A 117 12.55 -26.15 -14.11
CA ILE A 117 13.77 -25.39 -14.41
C ILE A 117 14.74 -25.45 -13.23
N GLY A 118 14.25 -25.30 -11.99
CA GLY A 118 15.05 -25.45 -10.77
C GLY A 118 15.73 -26.82 -10.67
N TYR A 119 15.01 -27.91 -10.92
CA TYR A 119 15.58 -29.25 -10.94
C TYR A 119 16.62 -29.42 -12.06
N TYR A 120 16.42 -28.82 -13.24
CA TYR A 120 17.43 -28.82 -14.29
C TYR A 120 18.72 -28.14 -13.83
N PHE A 121 18.65 -26.97 -13.19
CA PHE A 121 19.83 -26.31 -12.63
C PHE A 121 20.52 -27.14 -11.53
N ILE A 122 19.75 -27.73 -10.61
CA ILE A 122 20.30 -28.63 -9.58
C ILE A 122 20.95 -29.86 -10.22
N SER A 123 20.37 -30.43 -11.27
CA SER A 123 20.95 -31.58 -11.97
C SER A 123 22.26 -31.22 -12.69
N LEU A 124 22.41 -29.98 -13.15
CA LEU A 124 23.60 -29.51 -13.86
C LEU A 124 24.76 -29.18 -12.90
N PHE A 125 24.45 -28.55 -11.75
CA PHE A 125 25.45 -28.03 -10.81
C PHE A 125 25.55 -28.81 -9.48
N GLY A 126 24.50 -29.51 -9.07
CA GLY A 126 24.39 -30.18 -7.75
C GLY A 126 25.14 -31.51 -7.63
N LYS A 127 25.81 -31.99 -8.70
CA LYS A 127 26.53 -33.28 -8.69
C LYS A 127 27.80 -33.28 -7.83
N LYS A 128 28.29 -32.12 -7.39
CA LYS A 128 29.35 -32.00 -6.38
C LYS A 128 28.94 -31.02 -5.28
N THR A 129 28.36 -31.55 -4.22
CA THR A 129 28.36 -30.92 -2.89
C THR A 129 29.79 -30.95 -2.33
N LEU A 130 30.68 -30.12 -2.86
CA LEU A 130 32.00 -29.94 -2.28
C LEU A 130 31.87 -28.88 -1.16
N GLY A 131 31.78 -29.33 0.10
CA GLY A 131 31.97 -28.38 1.21
C GLY A 131 31.84 -28.82 2.66
N THR A 132 31.02 -29.81 3.05
CA THR A 132 30.74 -29.99 4.51
C THR A 132 30.85 -31.41 5.07
N GLU A 133 31.42 -32.36 4.35
CA GLU A 133 31.63 -33.70 4.90
C GLU A 133 33.03 -34.21 4.61
N ARG A 134 34.02 -33.57 5.23
CA ARG A 134 35.29 -34.22 5.57
C ARG A 134 35.94 -33.51 6.75
N SER A 135 35.75 -34.05 7.95
CA SER A 135 36.89 -34.54 8.73
C SER A 135 36.43 -35.39 9.91
N PRO A 136 37.27 -36.36 10.32
CA PRO A 136 36.98 -37.44 11.28
C PRO A 136 36.88 -36.97 12.73
#